data_AF-A0A2E4IML6-F1
#
_entry.id   AF-A0A2E4IML6-F1
#
_cell.length_a   1.000
_cell.length_b   1.000
_cell.length_c   1.000
_cell.angle_alpha   90.00
_cell.angle_beta   90.00
_cell.angle_gamma   90.00
#
_symmetry.space_group_name_H-M   'P 1'
#
loop_
_entity.id
_entity.type
_entity.pdbx_description
1 polymer ?
#
loop_
_entity_poly.entity_id
_entity_poly.type
_entity_poly.pdbx_seq_one_letter_code
_entity_poly.pdbx_strand_id
1 'polypeptide(L)'
;MVGLDFCRAGINYGSSLTSTPIYIVATTARIVRSQQHNYSSGICEMHELTIARSLIDLASEYAEENQARAIDHIFVRLGVLSGMLRPLHFCFTSAARGTICEGAKLDIEEVAVTVECSHCGQVGSPVNQYSLRCPNCFSNTVKIVTGNEMQLVSIKVIENSDDHRPLS
;
A
#
# COMPACT_ATOMS: atom_id res chain seq x y z
N MET A 1 18.53 -2.81 -51.35
CA MET A 1 17.41 -2.74 -52.31
C MET A 1 16.13 -2.97 -51.52
N VAL A 2 15.29 -1.93 -51.51
CA VAL A 2 13.85 -1.86 -51.17
C VAL A 2 13.39 -2.58 -49.90
N GLY A 3 13.02 -1.91 -48.79
CA GLY A 3 12.54 -0.54 -48.67
C GLY A 3 11.09 -0.44 -49.16
N LEU A 4 10.13 -0.55 -48.24
CA LEU A 4 8.71 -0.22 -48.38
C LEU A 4 8.33 0.39 -47.01
N ASP A 5 8.26 1.71 -46.90
CA ASP A 5 7.13 2.60 -47.25
C ASP A 5 6.28 2.87 -45.99
N PHE A 6 6.41 4.05 -45.39
CA PHE A 6 5.69 5.30 -45.69
C PHE A 6 4.20 5.30 -45.24
N CYS A 7 3.97 6.12 -44.21
CA CYS A 7 2.93 7.14 -44.10
C CYS A 7 1.46 6.84 -43.70
N ARG A 8 1.04 7.73 -42.77
CA ARG A 8 -0.30 8.22 -42.37
C ARG A 8 -0.96 7.39 -41.27
N ALA A 9 -1.42 7.97 -40.16
CA ALA A 9 -2.06 9.27 -40.01
C ALA A 9 -1.64 9.99 -38.71
N GLY A 10 -1.47 11.31 -38.79
CA GLY A 10 -1.36 12.15 -37.62
C GLY A 10 -2.71 12.35 -36.94
N ILE A 11 -2.68 12.49 -35.62
CA ILE A 11 -3.67 13.26 -34.88
C ILE A 11 -2.90 14.09 -33.85
N ASN A 12 -3.00 15.41 -34.02
CA ASN A 12 -2.66 16.42 -33.03
C ASN A 12 -3.30 16.08 -31.69
N TYR A 13 -2.52 15.99 -30.62
CA TYR A 13 -3.02 16.38 -29.30
C TYR A 13 -2.16 17.51 -28.77
N GLY A 14 -2.79 18.67 -28.79
CA GLY A 14 -2.27 19.93 -28.29
C GLY A 14 -1.80 19.82 -26.85
N SER A 15 -0.77 20.60 -26.61
CA SER A 15 -0.35 21.14 -25.33
C SER A 15 -1.52 21.47 -24.40
N SER A 16 -1.53 20.84 -23.24
CA SER A 16 -2.05 21.42 -22.00
C SER A 16 -1.27 20.83 -20.83
N LEU A 17 -0.47 21.70 -20.25
CA LEU A 17 0.37 21.51 -19.07
C LEU A 17 -0.51 21.19 -17.86
N THR A 18 -0.37 20.00 -17.29
CA THR A 18 -0.58 19.78 -15.86
C THR A 18 0.43 18.77 -15.36
N SER A 19 1.27 19.20 -14.43
CA SER A 19 2.25 18.44 -13.67
C SER A 19 1.69 17.11 -13.17
N THR A 20 2.05 16.00 -13.80
CA THR A 20 1.79 14.67 -13.26
C THR A 20 3.01 14.25 -12.45
N PRO A 21 2.90 14.07 -11.12
CA PRO A 21 3.97 13.45 -10.38
C PRO A 21 4.06 11.98 -10.78
N ILE A 22 5.27 11.52 -11.02
CA ILE A 22 5.58 10.21 -11.58
C ILE A 22 5.09 9.13 -10.59
N TYR A 23 4.13 8.30 -11.02
CA TYR A 23 3.64 7.14 -10.27
C TYR A 23 4.48 5.92 -10.67
N ILE A 24 5.37 5.45 -9.78
CA ILE A 24 6.00 4.14 -9.95
C ILE A 24 5.30 3.17 -8.99
N VAL A 25 4.55 2.22 -9.57
CA VAL A 25 3.81 1.20 -8.83
C VAL A 25 4.79 0.08 -8.47
N ALA A 26 5.22 0.03 -7.21
CA ALA A 26 5.99 -1.10 -6.69
C ALA A 26 5.08 -2.34 -6.62
N THR A 27 5.29 -3.29 -7.52
CA THR A 27 4.44 -4.49 -7.62
C THR A 27 4.74 -5.45 -6.47
N THR A 28 3.78 -5.54 -5.54
CA THR A 28 3.54 -6.63 -4.55
C THR A 28 4.72 -7.07 -3.66
N ALA A 29 5.05 -6.27 -2.65
CA ALA A 29 5.78 -6.78 -1.47
C ALA A 29 4.75 -7.24 -0.40
N ARG A 30 4.67 -8.55 -0.20
CA ARG A 30 3.85 -9.20 0.84
C ARG A 30 4.68 -9.29 2.13
N ILE A 31 4.46 -8.38 3.07
CA ILE A 31 5.18 -8.27 4.36
C ILE A 31 4.05 -8.19 5.42
N VAL A 32 3.78 -9.13 6.35
CA VAL A 32 4.59 -9.92 7.29
C VAL A 32 3.87 -11.25 7.62
N ARG A 33 4.60 -12.35 7.83
CA ARG A 33 4.08 -13.60 8.42
C ARG A 33 4.17 -13.57 9.95
N SER A 34 3.06 -13.89 10.60
CA SER A 34 2.76 -14.17 12.02
C SER A 34 3.92 -14.46 13.00
N GLN A 35 3.89 -13.85 14.19
CA GLN A 35 4.04 -14.55 15.47
C GLN A 35 3.10 -13.96 16.53
N GLN A 36 2.29 -14.84 17.13
CA GLN A 36 1.35 -14.56 18.22
C GLN A 36 2.09 -14.61 19.55
N HIS A 37 1.93 -13.61 20.42
CA HIS A 37 2.12 -13.80 21.86
C HIS A 37 1.22 -12.86 22.67
N ASN A 38 0.56 -13.43 23.67
CA ASN A 38 -0.33 -12.80 24.66
C ASN A 38 0.34 -11.62 25.41
N TYR A 39 -0.38 -10.51 25.60
CA TYR A 39 -0.14 -9.62 26.74
C TYR A 39 -1.38 -8.83 27.17
N SER A 40 -1.62 -8.81 28.49
CA SER A 40 -2.69 -8.08 29.17
C SER A 40 -2.26 -6.63 29.46
N SER A 41 -3.20 -5.71 29.26
CA SER A 41 -3.38 -4.44 29.97
C SER A 41 -2.15 -3.55 30.22
N GLY A 42 -1.99 -2.51 29.40
CA GLY A 42 -1.47 -1.22 29.85
C GLY A 42 -0.04 -0.85 29.48
N ILE A 43 0.41 -1.10 28.24
CA ILE A 43 1.63 -0.49 27.66
C ILE A 43 1.35 -0.31 26.15
N CYS A 44 1.71 0.84 25.56
CA CYS A 44 1.79 1.03 24.11
C CYS A 44 2.94 0.14 23.60
N GLU A 45 2.68 -1.15 23.46
CA GLU A 45 3.75 -2.11 23.21
C GLU A 45 4.14 -2.09 21.74
N MET A 46 5.39 -1.71 21.49
CA MET A 46 6.35 -2.23 20.51
C MET A 46 5.85 -2.79 19.16
N HIS A 47 4.79 -3.60 19.07
CA HIS A 47 4.33 -4.29 17.87
C HIS A 47 3.94 -3.31 16.76
N GLU A 48 3.05 -2.36 17.03
CA GLU A 48 2.56 -1.43 15.99
C GLU A 48 3.61 -0.37 15.65
N LEU A 49 4.41 0.04 16.62
CA LEU A 49 5.55 0.93 16.38
C LEU A 49 6.63 0.22 15.56
N THR A 50 6.86 -1.08 15.78
CA THR A 50 7.80 -1.87 14.96
C THR A 50 7.31 -1.97 13.52
N ILE A 51 6.01 -2.22 13.32
CA ILE A 51 5.43 -2.25 11.97
C ILE A 51 5.56 -0.89 11.29
N ALA A 52 5.27 0.20 12.00
CA ALA A 52 5.48 1.55 11.48
C ALA A 52 6.96 1.79 11.15
N ARG A 53 7.89 1.35 12.00
CA ARG A 53 9.34 1.46 11.77
C ARG A 53 9.75 0.69 10.52
N SER A 54 9.32 -0.57 10.36
CA SER A 54 9.62 -1.36 9.17
C SER A 54 9.08 -0.72 7.89
N LEU A 55 7.92 -0.05 7.95
CA LEU A 55 7.41 0.72 6.82
C LEU A 55 8.33 1.91 6.46
N ILE A 56 8.81 2.62 7.47
CA ILE A 56 9.76 3.74 7.30
C ILE A 56 11.09 3.24 6.75
N ASP A 57 11.61 2.11 7.24
CA ASP A 57 12.86 1.53 6.78
C ASP A 57 12.75 1.15 5.29
N LEU A 58 11.70 0.44 4.89
CA LEU A 58 11.43 0.11 3.48
C LEU A 58 11.30 1.35 2.59
N ALA A 59 10.62 2.39 3.07
CA ALA A 59 10.50 3.63 2.33
C ALA A 59 11.83 4.38 2.22
N SER A 60 12.68 4.29 3.24
CA SER A 60 14.01 4.90 3.23
C SER A 60 14.94 4.17 2.27
N GLU A 61 14.95 2.83 2.30
CA GLU A 61 15.68 2.00 1.33
C GLU A 61 15.28 2.35 -0.11
N TYR A 62 13.97 2.41 -0.38
CA TYR A 62 13.46 2.81 -1.70
C TYR A 62 13.89 4.23 -2.10
N ALA A 63 13.92 5.18 -1.16
CA ALA A 63 14.37 6.54 -1.43
C ALA A 63 15.86 6.59 -1.78
N GLU A 64 16.69 5.84 -1.05
CA GLU A 64 18.13 5.75 -1.29
C GLU A 64 18.43 5.15 -2.67
N GLU A 65 17.75 4.07 -3.04
CA GLU A 65 17.89 3.43 -4.36
C GLU A 65 17.53 4.38 -5.52
N ASN A 66 16.57 5.28 -5.30
CA ASN A 66 16.10 6.25 -6.31
C ASN A 66 16.76 7.63 -6.17
N GLN A 67 17.77 7.78 -5.30
CA GLN A 67 18.46 9.06 -5.03
C GLN A 67 17.48 10.21 -4.71
N ALA A 68 16.37 9.87 -4.06
CA ALA A 68 15.33 10.81 -3.71
C ALA A 68 15.79 11.75 -2.61
N ARG A 69 15.27 12.98 -2.64
CA ARG A 69 15.45 13.98 -1.59
C ARG A 69 14.56 13.73 -0.38
N ALA A 70 13.32 13.29 -0.64
CA ALA A 70 12.30 13.08 0.39
C ALA A 70 11.22 12.10 -0.10
N ILE A 71 10.46 11.54 0.83
CA ILE A 71 9.22 10.83 0.54
C ILE A 71 8.04 11.81 0.57
N ASP A 72 7.22 11.82 -0.48
CA ASP A 72 5.99 12.63 -0.57
C ASP A 72 4.79 11.86 0.01
N HIS A 73 4.58 10.63 -0.46
CA HIS A 73 3.46 9.78 -0.06
C HIS A 73 3.85 8.30 0.06
N ILE A 74 3.25 7.61 1.02
CA ILE A 74 3.31 6.15 1.17
C ILE A 74 1.87 5.62 1.11
N PHE A 75 1.62 4.71 0.18
CA PHE A 75 0.31 4.11 -0.04
C PHE A 75 0.29 2.69 0.50
N VAL A 76 -0.63 2.39 1.41
CA VAL A 76 -0.74 1.09 2.08
C VAL A 76 -2.18 0.58 1.96
N ARG A 77 -2.33 -0.73 1.75
CA ARG A 77 -3.61 -1.43 1.86
C ARG A 77 -3.67 -2.17 3.17
N LEU A 78 -4.71 -1.89 3.96
CA LEU A 78 -4.96 -2.53 5.25
C LEU A 78 -6.33 -3.18 5.27
N GLY A 79 -6.37 -4.47 5.54
CA GLY A 79 -7.60 -5.19 5.80
C GLY A 79 -8.25 -4.73 7.12
N VAL A 80 -9.58 -4.63 7.15
CA VAL A 80 -10.34 -4.21 8.34
C VAL A 80 -10.14 -5.13 9.56
N LEU A 81 -9.73 -6.38 9.35
CA LEU A 81 -9.40 -7.36 10.38
C LEU A 81 -7.95 -7.31 10.84
N SER A 82 -7.07 -6.55 10.16
CA SER A 82 -5.64 -6.48 10.49
C SER A 82 -5.37 -5.88 11.87
N GLY A 83 -6.32 -5.09 12.41
CA GLY A 83 -6.12 -4.34 13.64
C GLY A 83 -5.17 -3.13 13.51
N MET A 84 -4.57 -2.91 12.33
CA MET A 84 -3.48 -1.93 12.14
C MET A 84 -3.94 -0.55 11.67
N LEU A 85 -5.21 -0.39 11.31
CA LEU A 85 -5.73 0.86 10.73
C LEU A 85 -5.49 2.10 11.60
N ARG A 86 -5.92 2.06 12.87
CA ARG A 86 -5.72 3.17 13.81
C ARG A 86 -4.28 3.25 14.33
N PRO A 87 -3.65 2.14 14.78
CA PRO A 87 -2.29 2.22 15.31
C PRO A 87 -1.27 2.70 14.29
N LEU A 88 -1.34 2.24 13.03
CA LEU A 88 -0.38 2.65 12.01
C LEU A 88 -0.46 4.15 11.75
N HIS A 89 -1.67 4.70 11.62
CA HIS A 89 -1.86 6.14 11.45
C HIS A 89 -1.30 6.95 12.62
N PHE A 90 -1.45 6.46 13.85
CA PHE A 90 -0.95 7.13 15.06
C PHE A 90 0.57 7.03 15.20
N CYS A 91 1.13 5.84 14.98
CA CYS A 91 2.56 5.57 15.15
C CYS A 91 3.41 6.14 14.01
N PHE A 92 2.88 6.22 12.79
CA PHE A 92 3.62 6.65 11.60
C PHE A 92 4.29 8.01 11.78
N THR A 93 3.54 9.02 12.21
CA THR A 93 4.06 10.38 12.40
C THR A 93 5.22 10.39 13.41
N SER A 94 5.14 9.55 14.44
CA SER A 94 6.21 9.46 15.44
C SER A 94 7.43 8.67 14.96
N ALA A 95 7.22 7.62 14.17
CA ALA A 95 8.29 6.84 13.58
C ALA A 95 9.03 7.59 12.45
N ALA A 96 8.33 8.48 11.74
CA ALA A 96 8.87 9.25 10.62
C ALA A 96 9.77 10.43 11.03
N ARG A 97 9.72 10.89 12.29
CA ARG A 97 10.56 12.00 12.75
C ARG A 97 12.04 11.65 12.66
N GLY A 98 12.83 12.55 12.09
CA GLY A 98 14.27 12.38 11.90
C GLY A 98 14.66 11.42 10.77
N THR A 99 13.72 11.06 9.89
CA THR A 99 13.99 10.21 8.71
C THR A 99 13.60 10.92 7.41
N ILE A 100 13.94 10.33 6.25
CA ILE A 100 13.55 10.85 4.93
C ILE A 100 12.03 10.84 4.70
N CYS A 101 11.29 10.15 5.56
CA CYS A 101 9.83 10.12 5.58
C CYS A 101 9.22 11.24 6.44
N GLU A 102 10.02 12.09 7.07
CA GLU A 102 9.50 13.20 7.87
C GLU A 102 8.66 14.14 7.00
N GLY A 103 7.40 14.33 7.36
CA GLY A 103 6.44 15.13 6.59
C GLY A 103 5.74 14.38 5.45
N ALA A 104 6.08 13.11 5.20
CA ALA A 104 5.37 12.28 4.22
C ALA A 104 3.92 12.04 4.64
N LYS A 105 3.03 11.87 3.64
CA LYS A 105 1.64 11.46 3.88
C LYS A 105 1.51 9.94 3.82
N LEU A 106 0.76 9.38 4.76
CA LEU A 106 0.38 7.97 4.75
C LEU A 106 -1.07 7.84 4.28
N ASP A 107 -1.26 7.29 3.09
CA ASP A 107 -2.58 7.00 2.53
C ASP A 107 -2.91 5.52 2.73
N ILE A 108 -4.01 5.26 3.43
CA ILE A 108 -4.46 3.90 3.75
C ILE A 108 -5.74 3.60 2.95
N GLU A 109 -5.66 2.60 2.06
CA GLU A 109 -6.83 1.98 1.44
C GLU A 109 -7.31 0.83 2.32
N GLU A 110 -8.54 0.95 2.85
CA GLU A 110 -9.17 -0.10 3.65
C GLU A 110 -9.72 -1.22 2.76
N VAL A 111 -9.33 -2.45 3.07
CA VAL A 111 -9.82 -3.65 2.36
C VAL A 111 -10.89 -4.31 3.21
N ALA A 112 -12.11 -4.33 2.68
CA ALA A 112 -13.25 -4.99 3.31
C ALA A 112 -13.03 -6.51 3.43
N VAL A 113 -13.64 -7.10 4.46
CA VAL A 113 -13.60 -8.55 4.66
C VAL A 113 -14.44 -9.28 3.61
N THR A 114 -13.83 -10.27 2.97
CA THR A 114 -14.53 -11.26 2.15
C THR A 114 -14.16 -12.66 2.62
N VAL A 115 -15.12 -13.57 2.54
CA VAL A 115 -14.96 -14.95 2.98
C VAL A 115 -15.45 -15.91 1.91
N GLU A 116 -14.83 -17.08 1.85
CA GLU A 116 -15.23 -18.23 1.04
C GLU A 116 -15.84 -19.28 1.95
N CYS A 117 -17.10 -19.66 1.72
CA CYS A 117 -17.75 -20.70 2.51
C CYS A 117 -17.31 -22.08 2.08
N SER A 118 -16.81 -22.90 3.02
CA SER A 118 -16.41 -24.29 2.72
C SER A 118 -17.59 -25.24 2.49
N HIS A 119 -18.82 -24.83 2.81
CA HIS A 119 -20.01 -25.66 2.63
C HIS A 119 -20.71 -25.44 1.29
N CYS A 120 -20.92 -24.18 0.88
CA CYS A 120 -21.60 -23.84 -0.36
C CYS A 120 -20.69 -23.25 -1.45
N GLY A 121 -19.40 -23.04 -1.16
CA GLY A 121 -18.42 -22.48 -2.11
C GLY A 121 -18.58 -20.99 -2.41
N GLN A 122 -19.55 -20.31 -1.80
CA GLN A 122 -19.81 -18.90 -2.10
C GLN A 122 -18.71 -18.00 -1.53
N VAL A 123 -18.23 -17.08 -2.36
CA VAL A 123 -17.33 -15.99 -1.98
C VAL A 123 -18.11 -14.70 -1.87
N GLY A 124 -17.94 -13.96 -0.77
CA GLY A 124 -18.57 -12.66 -0.60
C GLY A 124 -18.38 -12.08 0.80
N SER A 125 -19.09 -10.99 1.08
CA SER A 125 -19.11 -10.42 2.41
C SER A 125 -19.78 -11.37 3.41
N PRO A 126 -19.20 -11.56 4.61
CA PRO A 126 -19.87 -12.30 5.67
C PRO A 126 -21.14 -11.57 6.13
N VAL A 127 -22.00 -12.25 6.89
CA VAL A 127 -23.21 -11.65 7.49
C VAL A 127 -22.93 -10.33 8.19
N ASN A 128 -21.82 -10.25 8.94
CA ASN A 128 -21.20 -8.98 9.34
C ASN A 128 -19.74 -9.22 9.76
N GLN A 129 -18.99 -8.14 10.01
CA GLN A 129 -17.57 -8.20 10.39
C GLN A 129 -17.28 -8.89 11.74
N TYR A 130 -18.25 -9.00 12.64
CA TYR A 130 -18.11 -9.68 13.94
C TYR A 130 -18.57 -11.14 13.90
N SER A 131 -19.27 -11.53 12.84
CA SER A 131 -19.84 -12.85 12.64
C SER A 131 -19.51 -13.29 11.22
N LEU A 132 -18.33 -13.90 11.09
CA LEU A 132 -17.80 -14.47 9.85
C LEU A 132 -18.59 -15.72 9.44
N ARG A 133 -19.85 -15.51 9.06
CA ARG A 133 -20.77 -16.55 8.60
C ARG A 133 -21.14 -16.30 7.16
N CYS A 134 -21.38 -17.38 6.43
CA CYS A 134 -21.90 -17.29 5.07
C CYS A 134 -23.33 -16.70 5.10
N PRO A 135 -23.66 -15.68 4.28
CA PRO A 135 -25.00 -15.12 4.25
C PRO A 135 -26.05 -16.05 3.60
N ASN A 136 -25.61 -17.08 2.87
CA ASN A 136 -26.50 -17.98 2.14
C ASN A 136 -26.87 -19.24 2.93
N CYS A 137 -25.88 -19.96 3.47
CA CYS A 137 -26.11 -21.20 4.22
C CYS A 137 -25.93 -21.05 5.73
N PHE A 138 -25.56 -19.86 6.23
CA PHE A 138 -25.29 -19.56 7.64
C PHE A 138 -24.20 -20.42 8.30
N SER A 139 -23.43 -21.17 7.52
CA SER A 139 -22.29 -21.94 8.02
C SER A 139 -21.23 -21.01 8.63
N ASN A 140 -20.66 -21.47 9.74
CA ASN A 140 -19.53 -20.82 10.41
C ASN A 140 -18.18 -21.25 9.81
N THR A 141 -18.18 -22.27 8.96
CA THR A 141 -16.97 -22.78 8.30
C THR A 141 -16.70 -21.94 7.05
N VAL A 142 -16.02 -20.82 7.25
CA VAL A 142 -15.59 -19.92 6.19
C VAL A 142 -14.10 -19.67 6.26
N LYS A 143 -13.49 -19.45 5.10
CA LYS A 143 -12.09 -19.06 4.94
C LYS A 143 -12.04 -17.57 4.61
N ILE A 144 -11.21 -16.81 5.30
CA ILE A 144 -10.99 -15.39 4.98
C ILE A 144 -10.21 -15.31 3.66
N VAL A 145 -10.77 -14.58 2.70
CA VAL A 145 -10.17 -14.32 1.38
C VAL A 145 -9.50 -12.95 1.38
N THR A 146 -10.22 -11.92 1.85
CA THR A 146 -9.68 -10.57 2.03
C THR A 146 -10.10 -9.96 3.36
N GLY A 147 -9.49 -8.83 3.70
CA GLY A 147 -9.74 -8.07 4.91
C GLY A 147 -8.76 -8.34 6.04
N ASN A 148 -7.70 -9.13 5.82
CA ASN A 148 -6.65 -9.40 6.81
C ASN A 148 -5.24 -9.02 6.29
N GLU A 149 -5.18 -8.31 5.17
CA GLU A 149 -3.93 -7.93 4.53
C GLU A 149 -3.28 -6.73 5.20
N MET A 150 -1.95 -6.67 5.07
CA MET A 150 -1.16 -5.46 5.22
C MET A 150 -0.18 -5.44 4.05
N GLN A 151 -0.27 -4.42 3.20
CA GLN A 151 0.51 -4.37 1.98
C GLN A 151 0.94 -2.95 1.64
N LEU A 152 2.23 -2.73 1.44
CA LEU A 152 2.76 -1.54 0.79
C LEU A 152 2.42 -1.58 -0.71
N VAL A 153 1.71 -0.57 -1.20
CA VAL A 153 1.23 -0.48 -2.60
C VAL A 153 2.20 0.31 -3.46
N SER A 154 2.62 1.48 -2.98
CA SER A 154 3.53 2.35 -3.71
C SER A 154 4.12 3.41 -2.79
N ILE A 155 5.30 3.90 -3.17
CA ILE A 155 5.97 5.01 -2.51
C ILE A 155 6.19 6.09 -3.57
N LYS A 156 5.86 7.32 -3.22
CA LYS A 156 6.06 8.49 -4.08
C LYS A 156 7.18 9.34 -3.49
N VAL A 157 8.15 9.66 -4.33
CA VAL A 157 9.37 10.36 -3.93
C VAL A 157 9.45 11.75 -4.54
N ILE A 158 10.23 12.63 -3.91
CA ILE A 158 10.63 13.93 -4.45
C ILE A 158 12.08 13.81 -4.88
N GLU A 159 12.34 13.97 -6.17
CA GLU A 159 13.69 13.93 -6.73
C GLU A 159 14.43 15.26 -6.52
N ASN A 160 15.76 15.24 -6.55
CA ASN A 160 16.55 16.46 -6.63
C ASN A 160 16.42 17.04 -8.03
N SER A 161 15.98 18.29 -8.15
CA SER A 161 15.71 18.99 -9.41
C SER A 161 16.95 19.38 -10.23
N ASP A 162 18.06 18.64 -10.08
CA ASP A 162 19.37 18.98 -10.66
C ASP A 162 19.79 18.02 -11.79
N ASP A 163 18.86 17.31 -12.44
CA ASP A 163 19.13 16.67 -13.74
C ASP A 163 18.26 17.28 -14.86
N HIS A 164 18.54 18.55 -15.14
CA HIS A 164 18.20 19.13 -16.44
C HIS A 164 19.23 18.62 -17.46
N ARG A 165 19.11 17.36 -17.90
CA ARG A 165 19.77 16.93 -19.13
C ARG A 165 18.87 17.28 -20.30
N PRO A 166 19.17 18.34 -21.08
CA PRO A 166 18.47 18.55 -22.34
C PRO A 166 18.75 17.34 -23.23
N LEU A 167 17.67 16.71 -23.71
CA LEU A 167 17.74 15.75 -24.82
C LEU A 167 18.33 16.50 -26.02
N SER A 168 19.60 16.23 -26.30
CA SER A 168 20.31 16.64 -27.51
C SER A 168 19.83 15.84 -28.72
#